data_AF-A0A225UDY3-F1
#
_entry.id   AF-A0A225UDY3-F1
#
_cell.length_a   1.000
_cell.length_b   1.000
_cell.length_c   1.000
_cell.angle_alpha   90.00
_cell.angle_beta   90.00
_cell.angle_gamma   90.00
#
_symmetry.space_group_name_H-M   'P 1'
#
loop_
_entity.id
_entity.type
_entity.pdbx_description
1 polymer ?
#
loop_
_entity_poly.entity_id
_entity_poly.type
_entity_poly.pdbx_seq_one_letter_code
_entity_poly.pdbx_strand_id
1 'polypeptide(L)'
;MSWKDPVERFLELLRLRTVSSEGPSGSYAEATWKGEDPTLPGIILNSHYDVVPAVAEHWEFDPFDAKVLDDGRIYGRGTQDMKSVCIQYVEAVHTLMASGFKPTRNIYLLFVPDEEIGGAQGMETFLESKQAEFRKMAGKPMHST
;
A
#
# COMPACT_ATOMS: atom_id res chain seq x y z
N MET A 1 -23.01 1.37 -10.79
CA MET A 1 -22.10 1.43 -9.64
C MET A 1 -20.71 1.35 -10.22
N SER A 2 -19.94 2.45 -10.22
CA SER A 2 -18.56 2.43 -10.72
C SER A 2 -17.72 1.59 -9.75
N TRP A 3 -17.05 0.56 -10.26
CA TRP A 3 -16.11 -0.23 -9.46
C TRP A 3 -14.90 0.68 -9.17
N LYS A 4 -14.75 1.11 -7.92
CA LYS A 4 -13.56 1.81 -7.46
C LYS A 4 -12.38 0.84 -7.38
N ASP A 5 -11.17 1.38 -7.51
CA ASP A 5 -9.95 0.63 -7.28
C ASP A 5 -9.99 -0.04 -5.89
N PRO A 6 -9.67 -1.34 -5.76
CA PRO A 6 -9.73 -2.07 -4.49
C PRO A 6 -8.95 -1.39 -3.36
N VAL A 7 -7.86 -0.70 -3.67
CA VAL A 7 -7.00 -0.01 -2.70
C VAL A 7 -7.68 1.24 -2.16
N GLU A 8 -8.35 2.02 -3.01
CA GLU A 8 -9.06 3.24 -2.58
C GLU A 8 -10.10 2.94 -1.49
N ARG A 9 -10.78 1.80 -1.60
CA ARG A 9 -11.79 1.37 -0.62
C ARG A 9 -11.20 1.11 0.77
N PHE A 10 -9.98 0.58 0.85
CA PHE A 10 -9.30 0.39 2.14
C PHE A 10 -8.86 1.72 2.74
N LEU A 11 -8.39 2.65 1.91
CA LEU A 11 -7.92 3.96 2.37
C LEU A 11 -9.05 4.89 2.82
N GLU A 12 -10.26 4.71 2.28
CA GLU A 12 -11.46 5.41 2.76
C GLU A 12 -11.73 5.17 4.26
N LEU A 13 -11.39 3.99 4.79
CA LEU A 13 -11.55 3.69 6.22
C LEU A 13 -10.71 4.62 7.10
N LEU A 14 -9.54 5.02 6.63
CA LEU A 14 -8.60 5.83 7.39
C LEU A 14 -9.03 7.31 7.46
N ARG A 15 -9.92 7.76 6.57
CA ARG A 15 -10.29 9.18 6.40
C ARG A 15 -9.08 10.11 6.26
N LEU A 16 -7.98 9.58 5.75
CA LEU A 16 -6.76 10.33 5.46
C LEU A 16 -6.86 10.97 4.08
N ARG A 17 -6.05 12.01 3.85
CA ARG A 17 -5.85 12.52 2.50
C ARG A 17 -5.19 11.41 1.68
N THR A 18 -5.87 11.03 0.60
CA THR A 18 -5.38 10.03 -0.36
C THR A 18 -5.09 10.71 -1.69
N VAL A 19 -4.00 10.31 -2.34
CA VAL A 19 -3.66 10.70 -3.71
C VAL A 19 -3.47 9.41 -4.50
N SER A 20 -4.19 9.27 -5.61
CA SER A 20 -3.99 8.21 -6.60
C SER A 20 -3.55 8.81 -7.92
N SER A 21 -2.77 8.06 -8.68
CA SER A 21 -2.44 8.39 -10.07
C SER A 21 -2.55 7.13 -10.90
N GLU A 22 -3.25 7.23 -12.03
CA GLU A 22 -3.38 6.13 -12.98
C GLU A 22 -2.06 5.87 -13.70
N GLY A 23 -1.67 4.61 -13.75
CA GLY A 23 -0.60 4.07 -14.60
C GLY A 23 -1.17 2.96 -15.50
N PRO A 24 -0.45 2.56 -16.57
CA PRO A 24 -0.97 1.58 -17.51
C PRO A 24 -1.10 0.15 -16.93
N SER A 25 -0.38 -0.16 -15.84
CA SER A 25 -0.51 -1.40 -15.05
C SER A 25 -1.40 -1.29 -13.81
N GLY A 26 -2.04 -0.14 -13.58
CA GLY A 26 -2.82 0.15 -12.37
C GLY A 26 -2.45 1.49 -11.75
N SER A 27 -3.20 1.92 -10.74
CA SER A 27 -2.95 3.17 -10.04
C SER A 27 -2.11 2.93 -8.79
N TYR A 28 -1.05 3.72 -8.56
CA TYR A 28 -0.51 3.79 -7.20
C TYR A 28 -1.44 4.64 -6.32
N ALA A 29 -1.50 4.31 -5.04
CA ALA A 29 -2.26 5.07 -4.05
C ALA A 29 -1.40 5.39 -2.82
N GLU A 30 -1.43 6.65 -2.40
CA GLU A 30 -0.73 7.15 -1.22
C GLU A 30 -1.73 7.76 -0.23
N ALA A 31 -1.68 7.34 1.03
CA ALA A 31 -2.34 8.03 2.13
C ALA A 31 -1.33 8.64 3.11
N THR A 32 -1.56 9.88 3.53
CA THR A 32 -0.67 10.60 4.46
C THR A 32 -1.31 10.77 5.83
N TRP A 33 -0.69 10.21 6.87
CA TRP A 33 -0.95 10.55 8.27
C TRP A 33 0.10 11.55 8.77
N LYS A 34 -0.32 12.81 8.93
CA LYS A 34 0.57 13.89 9.36
C LYS A 34 0.99 13.70 10.82
N GLY A 35 2.30 13.79 11.06
CA GLY A 35 2.88 13.79 12.39
C GLY A 35 2.90 15.17 13.04
N GLU A 36 3.29 15.21 14.30
CA GLU A 36 3.41 16.43 15.09
C GLU A 36 4.56 17.34 14.62
N ASP A 37 5.65 16.74 14.11
CA ASP A 37 6.74 17.46 13.48
C ASP A 37 6.89 17.03 12.00
N PRO A 38 6.23 17.74 11.07
CA PRO A 38 6.28 17.41 9.64
C PRO A 38 7.63 17.77 8.98
N THR A 39 8.58 18.34 9.71
CA THR A 39 9.93 18.66 9.19
C THR A 39 10.87 17.46 9.28
N LEU A 40 10.55 16.48 10.11
CA LEU A 40 11.32 15.25 10.25
C LEU A 40 11.16 14.35 9.02
N PRO A 41 12.19 13.53 8.70
CA PRO A 41 12.03 12.41 7.77
C PRO A 41 10.83 11.54 8.17
N GLY A 42 9.98 11.24 7.20
CA GLY A 42 8.81 10.40 7.38
C GLY A 42 9.12 8.91 7.33
N ILE A 43 8.09 8.13 7.65
CA ILE A 43 8.09 6.67 7.58
C ILE A 43 7.20 6.26 6.41
N ILE A 44 7.73 5.46 5.50
CA ILE A 44 6.97 4.92 4.37
C ILE A 44 6.65 3.45 4.66
N LEU A 45 5.37 3.14 4.73
CA LEU A 45 4.83 1.79 4.79
C LEU A 45 4.45 1.39 3.36
N ASN A 46 5.40 0.80 2.64
CA ASN A 46 5.25 0.43 1.24
C ASN A 46 4.78 -1.02 1.09
N SER A 47 3.86 -1.27 0.16
CA SER A 47 3.41 -2.61 -0.22
C SER A 47 2.90 -2.63 -1.66
N HIS A 48 2.99 -3.78 -2.34
CA HIS A 48 2.35 -3.99 -3.63
C HIS A 48 1.03 -4.76 -3.47
N TYR A 49 0.10 -4.56 -4.40
CA TYR A 49 -1.25 -5.16 -4.33
C TYR A 49 -1.58 -6.09 -5.50
N ASP A 50 -0.81 -6.01 -6.58
CA ASP A 50 -0.80 -7.00 -7.64
C ASP A 50 -0.24 -8.33 -7.12
N VAL A 51 -0.61 -9.41 -7.81
CA VAL A 51 -0.27 -10.78 -7.41
C VAL A 51 0.03 -11.57 -8.67
N VAL A 52 0.99 -12.50 -8.61
CA VAL A 52 1.22 -13.43 -9.73
C VAL A 52 -0.04 -14.25 -10.08
N PRO A 53 -0.13 -14.78 -11.31
CA PRO A 53 -1.19 -15.70 -11.71
C PRO A 53 -1.35 -16.93 -10.78
N ALA A 54 -2.53 -17.53 -10.83
CA ALA A 54 -2.84 -18.80 -10.17
C ALA A 54 -3.35 -19.80 -11.20
N VAL A 55 -2.82 -21.02 -11.16
CA VAL A 55 -3.27 -22.15 -11.99
C VAL A 55 -4.26 -22.96 -11.17
N ALA A 56 -5.56 -22.69 -11.33
CA ALA A 56 -6.62 -23.13 -10.44
C ALA A 56 -6.64 -24.65 -10.18
N GLU A 57 -6.23 -25.45 -11.17
CA GLU A 57 -6.17 -26.91 -11.10
C GLU A 57 -5.16 -27.44 -10.07
N HIS A 58 -4.20 -26.61 -9.66
CA HIS A 58 -3.20 -26.95 -8.64
C HIS A 58 -3.58 -26.46 -7.24
N TRP A 59 -4.73 -25.80 -7.09
CA TRP A 59 -5.21 -25.32 -5.80
C TRP A 59 -6.25 -26.26 -5.21
N GLU A 60 -6.15 -26.47 -3.90
CA GLU A 60 -7.15 -27.24 -3.13
C GLU A 60 -8.47 -26.46 -2.96
N PHE A 61 -8.39 -25.12 -2.99
CA PHE A 61 -9.51 -24.19 -2.89
C PHE A 61 -9.34 -23.08 -3.92
N ASP A 62 -10.42 -22.41 -4.32
CA ASP A 62 -10.32 -21.29 -5.27
C ASP A 62 -9.28 -20.26 -4.74
N PRO A 63 -8.26 -19.90 -5.55
CA PRO A 63 -7.19 -18.99 -5.13
C PRO A 63 -7.69 -17.59 -4.75
N PHE A 64 -8.88 -17.17 -5.16
CA PHE A 64 -9.40 -15.83 -4.95
C PHE A 64 -10.63 -15.77 -4.04
N ASP A 65 -11.07 -16.91 -3.48
CA ASP A 65 -12.16 -16.97 -2.50
C ASP A 65 -11.73 -16.57 -1.07
N ALA A 66 -10.43 -16.50 -0.80
CA ALA A 66 -9.86 -16.23 0.53
C ALA A 66 -10.42 -17.16 1.63
N LYS A 67 -10.46 -18.47 1.35
CA LYS A 67 -11.05 -19.47 2.25
C LYS A 67 -10.33 -19.49 3.61
N VAL A 68 -11.10 -19.34 4.69
CA VAL A 68 -10.62 -19.56 6.06
C VAL A 68 -10.85 -21.03 6.43
N LEU A 69 -9.79 -21.72 6.85
CA LEU A 69 -9.83 -23.10 7.30
C LEU A 69 -10.21 -23.17 8.79
N ASP A 70 -10.63 -24.36 9.24
CA ASP A 70 -11.05 -24.59 10.63
C ASP A 70 -9.92 -24.34 11.65
N ASP A 71 -8.66 -24.43 11.23
CA ASP A 71 -7.48 -24.11 12.04
C ASP A 71 -7.08 -22.62 11.98
N GLY A 72 -7.87 -21.77 11.32
CA GLY A 72 -7.68 -20.34 11.21
C GLY A 72 -6.73 -19.90 10.09
N ARG A 73 -6.14 -20.81 9.30
CA ARG A 73 -5.35 -20.43 8.13
C ARG A 73 -6.24 -19.84 7.04
N ILE A 74 -5.75 -18.81 6.37
CA ILE A 74 -6.41 -18.21 5.20
C ILE A 74 -5.69 -18.71 3.95
N TYR A 75 -6.41 -19.39 3.06
CA TYR A 75 -5.94 -19.85 1.77
C TYR A 75 -6.36 -18.88 0.67
N GLY A 76 -5.38 -18.39 -0.09
CA GLY A 76 -5.63 -17.57 -1.27
C GLY A 76 -4.37 -16.95 -1.84
N ARG A 77 -4.38 -16.66 -3.14
CA ARG A 77 -3.35 -15.88 -3.83
C ARG A 77 -3.31 -14.48 -3.23
N GLY A 78 -2.13 -14.02 -2.86
CA GLY A 78 -1.94 -12.71 -2.24
C GLY A 78 -1.99 -12.71 -0.72
N THR A 79 -2.44 -13.79 -0.07
CA THR A 79 -2.58 -13.85 1.39
C THR A 79 -1.23 -13.68 2.11
N GLN A 80 -0.17 -14.28 1.59
CA GLN A 80 1.19 -14.08 2.10
C GLN A 80 1.90 -12.93 1.38
N ASP A 81 1.79 -12.88 0.05
CA ASP A 81 2.57 -12.00 -0.80
C ASP A 81 1.68 -11.05 -1.64
N MET A 82 1.45 -9.81 -1.22
CA MET A 82 1.71 -9.30 0.14
C MET A 82 0.50 -8.61 0.76
N LYS A 83 -0.72 -9.02 0.38
CA LYS A 83 -1.97 -8.38 0.85
C LYS A 83 -2.16 -8.45 2.36
N SER A 84 -1.56 -9.42 3.05
CA SER A 84 -1.52 -9.42 4.52
C SER A 84 -0.84 -8.18 5.06
N VAL A 85 0.33 -7.80 4.52
CA VAL A 85 1.07 -6.61 4.92
C VAL A 85 0.29 -5.35 4.57
N CYS A 86 -0.36 -5.30 3.39
CA CYS A 86 -1.22 -4.18 3.01
C CYS A 86 -2.27 -3.88 4.09
N ILE A 87 -2.99 -4.91 4.53
CA ILE A 87 -4.06 -4.77 5.53
C ILE A 87 -3.51 -4.54 6.93
N GLN A 88 -2.37 -5.15 7.29
CA GLN A 88 -1.71 -4.89 8.58
C GLN A 88 -1.34 -3.41 8.74
N TYR A 89 -0.86 -2.75 7.70
CA TYR A 89 -0.57 -1.32 7.75
C TYR A 89 -1.83 -0.47 7.97
N VAL A 90 -2.90 -0.76 7.21
CA VAL A 90 -4.18 -0.04 7.35
C VAL A 90 -4.75 -0.21 8.76
N GLU A 91 -4.83 -1.45 9.25
CA GLU A 91 -5.40 -1.75 10.57
C GLU A 91 -4.55 -1.19 11.72
N ALA A 92 -3.22 -1.24 11.60
CA ALA A 92 -2.33 -0.66 12.61
C ALA A 92 -2.51 0.87 12.70
N VAL A 93 -2.55 1.55 11.55
CA VAL A 93 -2.78 3.01 11.49
C VAL A 93 -4.16 3.36 12.02
N HIS A 94 -5.20 2.66 11.59
CA HIS A 94 -6.56 2.84 12.08
C HIS A 94 -6.65 2.68 13.61
N THR A 95 -6.07 1.62 14.15
CA THR A 95 -6.06 1.32 15.59
C THR A 95 -5.34 2.40 16.39
N LEU A 96 -4.19 2.87 15.92
CA LEU A 96 -3.43 3.95 16.57
C LEU A 96 -4.18 5.28 16.50
N MET A 97 -4.80 5.61 15.37
CA MET A 97 -5.64 6.81 15.25
C MET A 97 -6.82 6.75 16.22
N ALA A 98 -7.51 5.61 16.29
CA ALA A 98 -8.65 5.40 17.18
C ALA A 98 -8.29 5.48 18.67
N SER A 99 -7.05 5.14 19.05
CA SER A 99 -6.56 5.30 20.42
C SER A 99 -6.12 6.72 20.77
N GLY A 100 -6.17 7.65 19.81
CA GLY A 100 -5.73 9.04 19.99
C GLY A 100 -4.21 9.24 19.92
N PHE A 101 -3.45 8.20 19.51
CA PHE A 101 -2.02 8.34 19.26
C PHE A 101 -1.76 9.36 18.17
N LYS A 102 -0.69 10.15 18.34
CA LYS A 102 -0.20 11.08 17.32
C LYS A 102 1.26 10.74 17.03
N PRO A 103 1.62 10.40 15.78
CA PRO A 103 3.00 10.09 15.46
C PRO A 103 3.83 11.37 15.46
N THR A 104 5.08 11.30 15.89
CA THR A 104 5.99 12.45 15.78
C THR A 104 6.34 12.75 14.31
N ARG A 105 6.55 11.70 13.49
CA ARG A 105 6.89 11.79 12.07
C ARG A 105 5.65 11.62 11.20
N ASN A 106 5.68 12.15 9.99
CA ASN A 106 4.68 11.78 8.99
C ASN A 106 4.79 10.28 8.67
N ILE A 107 3.64 9.61 8.55
CA ILE A 107 3.54 8.23 8.09
C ILE A 107 2.84 8.27 6.73
N TYR A 108 3.45 7.62 5.73
CA TYR A 108 2.92 7.49 4.38
C TYR A 108 2.62 6.02 4.12
N LEU A 109 1.39 5.69 3.78
CA LEU A 109 1.03 4.36 3.31
C LEU A 109 1.04 4.39 1.79
N LEU A 110 1.91 3.59 1.17
CA LEU A 110 2.11 3.57 -0.28
C LEU A 110 1.77 2.18 -0.82
N PHE A 111 0.81 2.14 -1.73
CA PHE A 111 0.35 0.93 -2.40
C PHE A 111 0.65 1.05 -3.88
N VAL A 112 1.45 0.13 -4.42
CA VAL A 112 1.91 0.18 -5.82
C VAL A 112 1.46 -1.04 -6.61
N PRO A 113 1.15 -0.89 -7.91
CA PRO A 113 0.99 -2.00 -8.83
C PRO A 113 2.36 -2.51 -9.33
N ASP A 114 2.29 -3.51 -10.20
CA ASP A 114 3.33 -3.89 -11.16
C ASP A 114 4.58 -4.55 -10.56
N GLU A 115 4.63 -4.77 -9.25
CA GLU A 115 5.82 -5.30 -8.56
C GLU A 115 6.21 -6.69 -9.07
N GLU A 116 5.21 -7.55 -9.29
CA GLU A 116 5.41 -8.96 -9.68
C GLU A 116 5.97 -9.11 -11.10
N ILE A 117 5.98 -8.02 -11.88
CA ILE A 117 6.57 -7.95 -13.23
C ILE A 117 7.73 -6.94 -13.33
N GLY A 118 8.22 -6.43 -12.20
CA GLY A 118 9.44 -5.63 -12.10
C GLY A 118 9.24 -4.15 -11.72
N GLY A 119 8.01 -3.67 -11.59
CA GLY A 119 7.67 -2.37 -10.99
C GLY A 119 7.91 -1.14 -11.87
N ALA A 120 8.19 -1.32 -13.16
CA ALA A 120 8.47 -0.23 -14.09
C ALA A 120 7.31 0.77 -14.19
N GLN A 121 6.08 0.27 -14.18
CA GLN A 121 4.86 1.09 -14.25
C GLN A 121 4.24 1.35 -12.87
N GLY A 122 4.88 0.86 -11.81
CA GLY A 122 4.47 1.05 -10.42
C GLY A 122 5.45 1.93 -9.66
N MET A 123 6.31 1.29 -8.87
CA MET A 123 7.27 1.98 -8.00
C MET A 123 8.24 2.90 -8.77
N GLU A 124 8.73 2.49 -9.95
CA GLU A 124 9.66 3.30 -10.74
C GLU A 124 8.99 4.60 -11.20
N THR A 125 7.79 4.51 -11.79
CA THR A 125 6.99 5.68 -12.21
C THR A 125 6.62 6.57 -11.02
N PHE A 126 6.31 5.99 -9.85
CA PHE A 126 6.10 6.77 -8.62
C PHE A 126 7.36 7.55 -8.22
N LEU A 127 8.52 6.89 -8.18
CA LEU A 127 9.79 7.53 -7.82
C LEU A 127 10.18 8.63 -8.81
N GLU A 128 9.88 8.49 -10.09
CA GLU A 128 10.11 9.54 -11.09
C GLU A 128 9.18 10.75 -10.89
N SER A 129 7.87 10.51 -10.77
CA SER A 129 6.87 11.57 -10.62
C SER A 129 6.94 12.32 -9.29
N LYS A 130 7.44 11.64 -8.24
CA LYS A 130 7.47 12.13 -6.86
C LYS A 130 8.87 12.24 -6.30
N GLN A 131 9.92 12.21 -7.12
CA GLN A 131 11.32 12.08 -6.67
C GLN A 131 11.72 13.08 -5.60
N ALA A 132 11.33 14.35 -5.75
CA ALA A 132 11.62 15.41 -4.79
C ALA A 132 10.84 15.24 -3.47
N GLU A 133 9.56 14.87 -3.56
CA GLU A 133 8.72 14.59 -2.40
C GLU A 133 9.21 13.34 -1.66
N PHE A 134 9.50 12.27 -2.38
CA PHE A 134 10.05 11.03 -1.84
C PHE A 134 11.41 11.25 -1.14
N ARG A 135 12.33 12.02 -1.74
CA ARG A 135 13.61 12.37 -1.09
C ARG A 135 13.38 13.14 0.21
N LYS A 136 12.41 14.06 0.23
CA LYS A 136 11.99 14.79 1.44
C LYS A 136 11.37 13.84 2.48
N MET A 137 10.50 12.92 2.06
CA MET A 137 9.93 11.88 2.91
C MET A 137 11.04 11.01 3.52
N ALA A 138 12.02 10.59 2.73
CA ALA A 138 13.12 9.73 3.16
C ALA A 138 14.25 10.47 3.91
N GLY A 139 14.14 11.79 4.10
CA GLY A 139 15.17 12.59 4.77
C GLY A 139 16.49 12.72 4.00
N LYS A 140 16.50 12.43 2.69
CA LYS A 140 17.70 12.58 1.85
C LYS A 140 17.76 14.02 1.31
N PRO A 141 18.92 14.71 1.41
CA PRO A 141 19.05 16.04 0.84
C PRO A 141 18.80 16.02 -0.67
N MET A 142 18.07 17.02 -1.18
CA MET A 142 18.01 17.29 -2.62
C MET A 142 19.39 17.81 -3.05
N HIS A 143 20.28 16.91 -3.44
CA HIS A 143 21.44 17.29 -4.23
C HIS A 143 21.10 17.08 -5.70
N SER A 144 21.21 18.18 -6.45
CA SER A 144 21.11 18.26 -7.90
C SER A 144 22.16 17.36 -8.52
N THR A 145 21.74 16.37 -9.29
CA THR A 145 22.50 15.91 -10.46
C THR A 145 22.22 16.84 -11.62
#